data_AF-T1B374-F1
#
_entry.id   AF-T1B374-F1
#
_cell.length_a   1.000
_cell.length_b   1.000
_cell.length_c   1.000
_cell.angle_alpha   90.00
_cell.angle_beta   90.00
_cell.angle_gamma   90.00
#
_symmetry.space_group_name_H-M   'P 1'
#
loop_
_entity.id
_entity.type
_entity.pdbx_description
1 polymer ?
#
loop_
_entity_poly.entity_id
_entity_poly.type
_entity_poly.pdbx_seq_one_letter_code
_entity_poly.pdbx_strand_id
1 'polypeptide(L)'
;MFGKPCHLYDAHAFPARGVLGRVRMGIVRATRDGAVWIGYVRRADVGPGIKLPTIVAFPEAADLPKHADEAADIHYEETDGVGCLHFDFYNGAMGTAACERLLAAYQQARSRPTRIIVFMGGPDFFSNGLDLNLIEAAVNPPDESWRNISAMDDLCQAILETDNHLTVSALQGNAGAGGAFLALAADLVWARNGVILNPHYKNMGNLYGSEYWTYRLPRRVGEDEARKIMQHRLPLGDEEARRLGFIDAHFGRDTADFVAQVKHRAAALAAAPDFAERLAAKRARRAADQAAKPLAQYRAEELAHMQRNFYGFDPSYHVARHHFVHKTPHSWTPRHLARHRELGWTAPQD
;
A
#
# COMPACT_ATOMS: atom_id res chain seq x y z
N MET A 1 29.21 -0.44 -4.59
CA MET A 1 28.81 0.97 -4.44
C MET A 1 29.60 1.55 -3.27
N PHE A 2 30.18 2.76 -3.39
CA PHE A 2 31.09 3.32 -2.38
C PHE A 2 32.21 2.34 -1.93
N GLY A 3 32.83 1.64 -2.89
CA GLY A 3 33.85 0.61 -2.60
C GLY A 3 33.34 -0.70 -1.98
N LYS A 4 32.05 -0.81 -1.65
CA LYS A 4 31.44 -2.00 -1.00
C LYS A 4 30.65 -2.87 -1.99
N PRO A 5 30.72 -4.21 -1.90
CA PRO A 5 29.94 -5.10 -2.77
C PRO A 5 28.44 -5.06 -2.43
N CYS A 6 27.58 -4.99 -3.45
CA CYS A 6 26.14 -4.95 -3.29
C CYS A 6 25.42 -5.41 -4.56
N HIS A 7 24.18 -5.87 -4.42
CA HIS A 7 23.25 -6.08 -5.53
C HIS A 7 22.40 -4.82 -5.73
N LEU A 8 22.17 -4.45 -6.98
CA LEU A 8 21.39 -3.26 -7.38
C LEU A 8 19.97 -3.67 -7.79
N TYR A 9 18.98 -2.88 -7.41
CA TYR A 9 17.57 -3.07 -7.75
C TYR A 9 16.94 -1.73 -8.09
N ASP A 10 15.77 -1.77 -8.73
CA ASP A 10 14.98 -0.57 -9.04
C ASP A 10 15.80 0.46 -9.83
N ALA A 11 16.39 -0.02 -10.94
CA ALA A 11 17.28 0.76 -11.78
C ALA A 11 16.48 1.42 -12.91
N HIS A 12 16.55 2.74 -12.99
CA HIS A 12 15.84 3.54 -14.01
C HIS A 12 16.84 4.42 -14.75
N ALA A 13 16.65 4.59 -16.06
CA ALA A 13 17.45 5.55 -16.83
C ALA A 13 17.26 6.96 -16.24
N PHE A 14 18.37 7.68 -16.05
CA PHE A 14 18.34 9.04 -15.50
C PHE A 14 18.85 10.02 -16.57
N PRO A 15 18.11 11.10 -16.89
CA PRO A 15 18.40 11.99 -18.01
C PRO A 15 19.56 12.97 -17.72
N ALA A 16 20.71 12.46 -17.27
CA ALA A 16 21.92 13.23 -17.05
C ALA A 16 23.16 12.49 -17.57
N ARG A 17 24.18 13.24 -18.02
CA ARG A 17 25.50 12.71 -18.38
C ARG A 17 26.51 13.02 -17.29
N GLY A 18 27.22 12.01 -16.79
CA GLY A 18 28.36 12.18 -15.87
C GLY A 18 28.01 12.58 -14.43
N VAL A 19 26.74 12.55 -14.04
CA VAL A 19 26.30 13.03 -12.72
C VAL A 19 26.28 11.90 -11.70
N LEU A 20 26.94 12.13 -10.56
CA LEU A 20 26.74 11.39 -9.32
C LEU A 20 25.97 12.27 -8.35
N GLY A 21 24.93 11.72 -7.73
CA GLY A 21 24.09 12.46 -6.81
C GLY A 21 23.07 11.58 -6.11
N ARG A 22 22.21 12.19 -5.29
CA ARG A 22 21.06 11.52 -4.67
C ARG A 22 19.76 12.17 -5.10
N VAL A 23 18.76 11.33 -5.32
CA VAL A 23 17.38 11.71 -5.66
C VAL A 23 16.45 10.79 -4.88
N ARG A 24 15.49 11.37 -4.17
CA ARG A 24 14.60 10.64 -3.24
C ARG A 24 15.42 9.75 -2.29
N MET A 25 15.11 8.45 -2.29
CA MET A 25 15.77 7.42 -1.49
C MET A 25 16.88 6.65 -2.24
N GLY A 26 17.18 7.06 -3.48
CA GLY A 26 18.15 6.41 -4.35
C GLY A 26 19.37 7.29 -4.66
N ILE A 27 20.29 6.75 -5.45
CA ILE A 27 21.44 7.50 -5.99
C ILE A 27 21.45 7.46 -7.50
N VAL A 28 21.93 8.53 -8.11
CA VAL A 28 22.24 8.62 -9.52
C VAL A 28 23.70 8.21 -9.70
N ARG A 29 23.93 7.26 -10.60
CA ARG A 29 25.27 6.76 -10.95
C ARG A 29 25.52 6.94 -12.44
N ALA A 30 26.64 7.57 -12.77
CA ALA A 30 27.12 7.65 -14.16
C ALA A 30 27.42 6.26 -14.74
N THR A 31 27.03 6.05 -16.00
CA THR A 31 27.37 4.89 -16.83
C THR A 31 28.34 5.33 -17.95
N ARG A 32 28.66 4.42 -18.89
CA ARG A 32 29.53 4.71 -20.03
C ARG A 32 28.97 5.83 -20.93
N ASP A 33 27.66 5.92 -21.05
CA ASP A 33 26.93 6.73 -22.03
C ASP A 33 25.81 7.60 -21.43
N GLY A 34 25.61 7.56 -20.11
CA GLY A 34 24.56 8.32 -19.43
C GLY A 34 24.62 8.18 -17.91
N ALA A 35 23.45 8.04 -17.30
CA ALA A 35 23.31 7.78 -15.88
C ALA A 35 22.11 6.88 -15.59
N VAL A 36 22.16 6.18 -14.46
CA VAL A 36 21.09 5.33 -13.93
C VAL A 36 20.82 5.74 -12.50
N TRP A 37 19.54 5.93 -12.17
CA TRP A 37 19.08 6.04 -10.79
C TRP A 37 18.87 4.64 -10.22
N ILE A 38 19.38 4.40 -9.01
CA ILE A 38 19.30 3.12 -8.31
C ILE A 38 18.54 3.36 -7.00
N GLY A 39 17.29 2.91 -6.94
CA GLY A 39 16.42 3.11 -5.80
C GLY A 39 16.78 2.23 -4.60
N TYR A 40 17.08 0.95 -4.85
CA TYR A 40 17.29 -0.04 -3.80
C TYR A 40 18.56 -0.86 -4.00
N VAL A 41 19.15 -1.29 -2.89
CA VAL A 41 20.32 -2.17 -2.88
C VAL A 41 20.18 -3.23 -1.80
N ARG A 42 20.91 -4.34 -1.98
CA ARG A 42 21.19 -5.31 -0.91
C ARG A 42 22.69 -5.40 -0.75
N ARG A 43 23.21 -4.99 0.40
CA ARG A 43 24.63 -5.11 0.73
C ARG A 43 25.04 -6.57 0.81
N ALA A 44 26.21 -6.89 0.26
CA ALA A 44 26.77 -8.24 0.26
C ALA A 44 27.95 -8.37 1.24
N ASP A 45 28.37 -7.27 1.86
CA ASP A 45 29.44 -7.20 2.85
C ASP A 45 28.95 -7.27 4.31
N VAL A 46 27.63 -7.32 4.53
CA VAL A 46 27.01 -7.41 5.87
C VAL A 46 26.00 -8.55 5.89
N GLY A 47 26.27 -9.59 6.70
CA GLY A 47 25.36 -10.71 7.03
C GLY A 47 24.43 -11.20 5.90
N PRO A 48 23.28 -11.81 6.22
CA PRO A 48 22.19 -11.93 5.26
C PRO A 48 21.56 -10.54 5.07
N GLY A 49 22.15 -9.73 4.19
CA GLY A 49 21.67 -8.38 3.90
C GLY A 49 20.22 -8.37 3.40
N ILE A 50 19.48 -7.32 3.73
CA ILE A 50 18.09 -7.10 3.29
C ILE A 50 18.07 -5.99 2.22
N LYS A 51 17.01 -5.95 1.40
CA LYS A 51 16.87 -4.88 0.41
C LYS A 51 16.46 -3.59 1.13
N LEU A 52 17.20 -2.51 0.94
CA LEU A 52 16.92 -1.21 1.53
C LEU A 52 17.05 -0.13 0.46
N PRO A 53 16.42 1.04 0.66
CA PRO A 53 16.69 2.17 -0.20
C PRO A 53 18.18 2.52 -0.16
N THR A 54 18.73 2.93 -1.30
CA THR A 54 20.18 3.06 -1.46
C THR A 54 20.80 4.03 -0.46
N ILE A 55 20.13 5.14 -0.16
CA ILE A 55 20.62 6.12 0.82
C ILE A 55 20.58 5.62 2.27
N VAL A 56 19.75 4.61 2.56
CA VAL A 56 19.66 3.99 3.88
C VAL A 56 20.76 2.94 4.03
N ALA A 57 21.00 2.15 2.98
CA ALA A 57 22.04 1.14 2.98
C ALA A 57 23.46 1.72 3.01
N PHE A 58 23.64 2.91 2.43
CA PHE A 58 24.91 3.63 2.35
C PHE A 58 24.78 5.06 2.90
N PRO A 59 25.06 5.26 4.21
CA PRO A 59 25.08 6.59 4.81
C PRO A 59 26.02 7.58 4.10
N GLU A 60 27.06 7.08 3.42
CA GLU A 60 27.97 7.87 2.58
C GLU A 60 27.25 8.62 1.45
N ALA A 61 26.04 8.19 1.08
CA ALA A 61 25.22 8.90 0.11
C ALA A 61 24.80 10.31 0.60
N ALA A 62 24.86 10.60 1.90
CA ALA A 62 24.54 11.93 2.44
C ALA A 62 25.44 13.03 1.86
N ASP A 63 26.70 12.70 1.53
CA ASP A 63 27.69 13.62 0.98
C ASP A 63 27.50 13.88 -0.53
N LEU A 64 26.58 13.15 -1.18
CA LEU A 64 26.28 13.35 -2.59
C LEU A 64 25.39 14.58 -2.81
N PRO A 65 25.58 15.32 -3.92
CA PRO A 65 24.69 16.40 -4.34
C PRO A 65 23.24 15.91 -4.45
N LYS A 66 22.29 16.69 -3.93
CA LYS A 66 20.86 16.41 -4.08
C LYS A 66 20.37 16.99 -5.41
N HIS A 67 19.78 16.16 -6.28
CA HIS A 67 19.14 16.63 -7.51
C HIS A 67 17.63 16.84 -7.33
N ALA A 68 17.05 17.59 -8.25
CA ALA A 68 15.60 17.75 -8.38
C ALA A 68 14.93 16.41 -8.73
N ASP A 69 13.70 16.26 -8.27
CA ASP A 69 12.92 15.05 -8.41
C ASP A 69 12.10 15.08 -9.72
N GLU A 70 12.72 14.71 -10.84
CA GLU A 70 12.07 14.82 -12.17
C GLU A 70 11.13 13.64 -12.50
N ALA A 71 11.27 12.50 -11.83
CA ALA A 71 10.50 11.28 -12.09
C ALA A 71 9.93 10.74 -10.78
N ALA A 72 9.07 11.53 -10.13
CA ALA A 72 8.61 11.26 -8.77
C ALA A 72 7.87 9.91 -8.66
N ASP A 73 8.16 9.19 -7.58
CA ASP A 73 7.40 8.00 -7.17
C ASP A 73 5.94 8.36 -6.85
N ILE A 74 5.63 9.64 -6.66
CA ILE A 74 4.29 10.19 -6.54
C ILE A 74 4.10 11.28 -7.60
N HIS A 75 3.10 11.16 -8.46
CA HIS A 75 2.77 12.22 -9.42
C HIS A 75 1.25 12.41 -9.54
N TYR A 76 0.87 13.61 -9.95
CA TYR A 76 -0.52 14.02 -10.04
C TYR A 76 -0.80 14.61 -11.43
N GLU A 77 -1.89 14.17 -12.05
CA GLU A 77 -2.39 14.68 -13.32
C GLU A 77 -3.88 15.02 -13.22
N GLU A 78 -4.30 16.06 -13.94
CA GLU A 78 -5.70 16.50 -14.00
C GLU A 78 -6.24 16.37 -15.42
N THR A 79 -7.43 15.80 -15.57
CA THR A 79 -8.15 15.78 -16.84
C THR A 79 -9.65 15.65 -16.57
N ASP A 80 -10.49 16.42 -17.28
CA ASP A 80 -11.95 16.31 -17.24
C ASP A 80 -12.58 16.34 -15.83
N GLY A 81 -12.05 17.20 -14.94
CA GLY A 81 -12.53 17.30 -13.55
C GLY A 81 -12.13 16.13 -12.66
N VAL A 82 -11.16 15.32 -13.08
CA VAL A 82 -10.59 14.19 -12.32
C VAL A 82 -9.12 14.49 -12.02
N GLY A 83 -8.72 14.31 -10.76
CA GLY A 83 -7.32 14.28 -10.35
C GLY A 83 -6.85 12.85 -10.16
N CYS A 84 -5.91 12.37 -10.96
CA CYS A 84 -5.28 11.06 -10.79
C CYS A 84 -3.97 11.21 -10.01
N LEU A 85 -3.93 10.63 -8.82
CA LEU A 85 -2.76 10.58 -7.94
C LEU A 85 -2.11 9.20 -8.02
N HIS A 86 -0.97 9.13 -8.68
CA HIS A 86 -0.15 7.94 -8.84
C HIS A 86 0.89 7.86 -7.74
N PHE A 87 1.15 6.65 -7.26
CA PHE A 87 2.18 6.38 -6.25
C PHE A 87 2.78 4.98 -6.46
N ASP A 88 3.96 4.94 -7.08
CA ASP A 88 4.67 3.72 -7.44
C ASP A 88 5.81 3.45 -6.46
N PHE A 89 5.44 3.01 -5.26
CA PHE A 89 6.41 2.60 -4.25
C PHE A 89 6.95 1.21 -4.55
N TYR A 90 8.26 1.02 -4.43
CA TYR A 90 8.93 -0.24 -4.73
C TYR A 90 8.32 -1.42 -3.94
N ASN A 91 7.89 -2.46 -4.66
CA ASN A 91 7.13 -3.61 -4.14
C ASN A 91 5.82 -3.23 -3.39
N GLY A 92 5.27 -2.04 -3.62
CA GLY A 92 4.10 -1.53 -2.90
C GLY A 92 4.33 -1.28 -1.41
N ALA A 93 5.58 -1.28 -0.93
CA ALA A 93 5.91 -1.11 0.48
C ALA A 93 5.92 0.38 0.86
N MET A 94 5.14 0.75 1.88
CA MET A 94 4.92 2.13 2.28
C MET A 94 5.59 2.42 3.62
N GLY A 95 6.82 2.94 3.58
CA GLY A 95 7.50 3.42 4.79
C GLY A 95 6.86 4.70 5.35
N THR A 96 7.17 5.05 6.60
CA THR A 96 6.63 6.25 7.28
C THR A 96 6.68 7.51 6.40
N ALA A 97 7.87 7.84 5.88
CA ALA A 97 8.05 9.02 5.04
C ALA A 97 7.31 8.93 3.69
N ALA A 98 7.06 7.73 3.16
CA ALA A 98 6.28 7.54 1.93
C ALA A 98 4.78 7.82 2.18
N CYS A 99 4.24 7.33 3.30
CA CYS A 99 2.88 7.67 3.73
C CYS A 99 2.71 9.18 3.94
N GLU A 100 3.65 9.84 4.61
CA GLU A 100 3.61 11.29 4.85
C GLU A 100 3.66 12.09 3.54
N ARG A 101 4.52 11.70 2.59
CA ARG A 101 4.56 12.34 1.25
C ARG A 101 3.25 12.13 0.49
N LEU A 102 2.68 10.92 0.53
CA LEU A 102 1.42 10.63 -0.14
C LEU A 102 0.24 11.39 0.49
N LEU A 103 0.23 11.55 1.82
CA LEU A 103 -0.73 12.40 2.52
C LEU A 103 -0.61 13.86 2.07
N ALA A 104 0.61 14.39 1.99
CA ALA A 104 0.83 15.75 1.51
C ALA A 104 0.36 15.95 0.06
N ALA A 105 0.69 15.00 -0.84
CA ALA A 105 0.24 15.03 -2.22
C ALA A 105 -1.30 14.89 -2.33
N TYR A 106 -1.91 14.07 -1.47
CA TYR A 106 -3.36 13.94 -1.40
C TYR A 106 -4.06 15.21 -0.92
N GLN A 107 -3.51 15.88 0.10
CA GLN A 107 -4.00 17.17 0.57
C GLN A 107 -3.91 18.24 -0.53
N GLN A 108 -2.83 18.23 -1.31
CA GLN A 108 -2.72 19.08 -2.50
C GLN A 108 -3.79 18.75 -3.52
N ALA A 109 -3.99 17.47 -3.87
CA ALA A 109 -5.04 17.03 -4.79
C ALA A 109 -6.45 17.46 -4.32
N ARG A 110 -6.74 17.38 -3.02
CA ARG A 110 -7.99 17.86 -2.41
C ARG A 110 -8.24 19.36 -2.52
N SER A 111 -7.19 20.15 -2.76
CA SER A 111 -7.31 21.61 -2.94
C SER A 111 -7.57 22.00 -4.40
N ARG A 112 -7.45 21.05 -5.34
CA ARG A 112 -7.62 21.30 -6.78
C ARG A 112 -9.09 21.37 -7.15
N PRO A 113 -9.46 22.10 -8.22
CA PRO A 113 -10.86 22.27 -8.64
C PRO A 113 -11.39 21.03 -9.40
N THR A 114 -11.07 19.83 -8.92
CA THR A 114 -11.57 18.56 -9.43
C THR A 114 -12.81 18.11 -8.65
N ARG A 115 -13.52 17.12 -9.19
CA ARG A 115 -14.68 16.48 -8.57
C ARG A 115 -14.35 15.10 -8.02
N ILE A 116 -13.40 14.42 -8.67
CA ILE A 116 -12.99 13.05 -8.36
C ILE A 116 -11.50 13.02 -8.10
N ILE A 117 -11.07 12.30 -7.06
CA ILE A 117 -9.66 11.95 -6.85
C ILE A 117 -9.50 10.44 -7.01
N VAL A 118 -8.60 10.02 -7.89
CA VAL A 118 -8.30 8.60 -8.13
C VAL A 118 -6.91 8.28 -7.60
N PHE A 119 -6.83 7.33 -6.67
CA PHE A 119 -5.59 6.70 -6.21
C PHE A 119 -5.21 5.60 -7.19
N MET A 120 -4.15 5.82 -7.96
CA MET A 120 -3.76 4.93 -9.05
C MET A 120 -2.77 3.84 -8.61
N GLY A 121 -2.08 3.99 -7.48
CA GLY A 121 -0.99 3.11 -7.09
C GLY A 121 0.13 3.05 -8.15
N GLY A 122 0.86 1.94 -8.17
CA GLY A 122 1.80 1.57 -9.22
C GLY A 122 1.25 0.46 -10.13
N PRO A 123 1.87 0.21 -11.29
CA PRO A 123 1.40 -0.80 -12.24
C PRO A 123 1.47 -2.24 -11.68
N ASP A 124 2.47 -2.52 -10.83
CA ASP A 124 2.69 -3.85 -10.24
C ASP A 124 1.95 -4.05 -8.92
N PHE A 125 1.82 -2.98 -8.13
CA PHE A 125 1.19 -2.99 -6.81
C PHE A 125 0.39 -1.72 -6.57
N PHE A 126 -0.81 -1.89 -6.01
CA PHE A 126 -1.49 -0.76 -5.38
C PHE A 126 -0.79 -0.41 -4.06
N SER A 127 -0.73 -1.38 -3.13
CA SER A 127 -0.01 -1.26 -1.86
C SER A 127 0.06 -2.61 -1.14
N ASN A 128 1.18 -2.88 -0.48
CA ASN A 128 1.36 -4.02 0.43
C ASN A 128 1.40 -3.60 1.91
N GLY A 129 1.04 -2.35 2.21
CA GLY A 129 1.06 -1.80 3.57
C GLY A 129 2.46 -1.34 4.00
N LEU A 130 2.77 -1.52 5.29
CA LEU A 130 3.98 -1.00 5.92
C LEU A 130 5.27 -1.50 5.25
N ASP A 131 6.33 -0.68 5.23
CA ASP A 131 7.65 -1.11 4.74
C ASP A 131 8.39 -1.91 5.82
N LEU A 132 8.17 -3.22 5.79
CA LEU A 132 8.76 -4.17 6.72
C LEU A 132 10.30 -4.20 6.66
N ASN A 133 10.91 -3.84 5.53
CA ASN A 133 12.35 -3.79 5.40
C ASN A 133 12.93 -2.57 6.11
N LEU A 134 12.30 -1.40 5.95
CA LEU A 134 12.68 -0.20 6.72
C LEU A 134 12.43 -0.38 8.21
N ILE A 135 11.32 -1.02 8.59
CA ILE A 135 11.05 -1.38 9.98
C ILE A 135 12.15 -2.30 10.53
N GLU A 136 12.51 -3.36 9.82
CA GLU A 136 13.56 -4.31 10.27
C GLU A 136 14.94 -3.65 10.37
N ALA A 137 15.24 -2.67 9.50
CA ALA A 137 16.49 -1.92 9.53
C ALA A 137 16.53 -0.78 10.58
N ALA A 138 15.41 -0.42 11.18
CA ALA A 138 15.34 0.66 12.14
C ALA A 138 16.08 0.32 13.44
N VAL A 139 16.60 1.34 14.12
CA VAL A 139 17.26 1.17 15.44
C VAL A 139 16.29 0.54 16.46
N ASN A 140 15.01 0.93 16.41
CA ASN A 140 13.94 0.34 17.21
C ASN A 140 12.77 -0.05 16.29
N PRO A 141 12.69 -1.32 15.84
CA PRO A 141 11.63 -1.77 14.94
C PRO A 141 10.20 -1.64 15.48
N PRO A 142 9.91 -1.90 16.78
CA PRO A 142 8.63 -1.50 17.39
C PRO A 142 8.25 -0.04 17.15
N ASP A 143 9.15 0.91 17.42
CA ASP A 143 8.89 2.34 17.23
C ASP A 143 8.69 2.71 15.76
N GLU A 144 9.47 2.13 14.85
CA GLU A 144 9.23 2.35 13.42
C GLU A 144 7.90 1.75 12.97
N SER A 145 7.50 0.60 13.51
CA SER A 145 6.18 0.02 13.21
C SER A 145 5.05 0.94 13.67
N TRP A 146 5.19 1.54 14.86
CA TRP A 146 4.22 2.49 15.41
C TRP A 146 4.14 3.79 14.62
N ARG A 147 5.29 4.34 14.19
CA ARG A 147 5.31 5.52 13.30
C ARG A 147 4.67 5.22 11.95
N ASN A 148 5.02 4.08 11.36
CA ASN A 148 4.57 3.73 10.02
C ASN A 148 3.06 3.45 9.99
N ILE A 149 2.50 2.73 10.98
CA ILE A 149 1.05 2.51 11.06
C ILE A 149 0.30 3.82 11.28
N SER A 150 0.83 4.71 12.13
CA SER A 150 0.21 6.00 12.41
C SER A 150 0.17 6.87 11.15
N ALA A 151 1.25 6.92 10.38
CA ALA A 151 1.31 7.67 9.12
C ALA A 151 0.38 7.10 8.04
N MET A 152 0.20 5.78 7.98
CA MET A 152 -0.76 5.15 7.07
C MET A 152 -2.22 5.45 7.49
N ASP A 153 -2.50 5.42 8.79
CA ASP A 153 -3.80 5.83 9.33
C ASP A 153 -4.11 7.30 9.09
N ASP A 154 -3.11 8.20 9.17
CA ASP A 154 -3.31 9.62 8.85
C ASP A 154 -3.73 9.82 7.39
N LEU A 155 -3.14 9.04 6.46
CA LEU A 155 -3.58 9.01 5.07
C LEU A 155 -5.01 8.48 4.94
N CYS A 156 -5.32 7.32 5.54
CA CYS A 156 -6.67 6.75 5.51
C CYS A 156 -7.71 7.72 6.08
N GLN A 157 -7.42 8.37 7.21
CA GLN A 157 -8.28 9.35 7.84
C GLN A 157 -8.57 10.51 6.90
N ALA A 158 -7.53 11.08 6.28
CA ALA A 158 -7.69 12.18 5.34
C ALA A 158 -8.61 11.81 4.16
N ILE A 159 -8.52 10.57 3.66
CA ILE A 159 -9.39 10.05 2.60
C ILE A 159 -10.84 9.92 3.08
N LEU A 160 -11.05 9.32 4.25
CA LEU A 160 -12.37 9.10 4.83
C LEU A 160 -13.11 10.40 5.18
N GLU A 161 -12.36 11.42 5.59
CA GLU A 161 -12.88 12.76 5.92
C GLU A 161 -13.06 13.66 4.69
N THR A 162 -12.78 13.15 3.49
CA THR A 162 -12.95 13.93 2.26
C THR A 162 -14.43 14.09 1.94
N ASP A 163 -14.90 15.32 1.93
CA ASP A 163 -16.31 15.69 1.75
C ASP A 163 -16.55 16.56 0.50
N ASN A 164 -15.49 16.98 -0.17
CA ASN A 164 -15.52 17.84 -1.35
C ASN A 164 -15.28 17.08 -2.67
N HIS A 165 -14.79 15.84 -2.60
CA HIS A 165 -14.56 14.96 -3.75
C HIS A 165 -15.21 13.60 -3.51
N LEU A 166 -15.54 12.89 -4.60
CA LEU A 166 -15.63 11.43 -4.54
C LEU A 166 -14.23 10.84 -4.76
N THR A 167 -13.90 9.78 -4.03
CA THR A 167 -12.57 9.15 -4.07
C THR A 167 -12.65 7.74 -4.63
N VAL A 168 -11.67 7.36 -5.44
CA VAL A 168 -11.59 6.04 -6.07
C VAL A 168 -10.21 5.43 -5.84
N SER A 169 -10.15 4.20 -5.37
CA SER A 169 -8.93 3.38 -5.41
C SER A 169 -8.95 2.55 -6.70
N ALA A 170 -7.96 2.75 -7.57
CA ALA A 170 -7.80 2.04 -8.83
C ALA A 170 -6.60 1.10 -8.76
N LEU A 171 -6.86 -0.17 -8.44
CA LEU A 171 -5.85 -1.19 -8.24
C LEU A 171 -5.39 -1.73 -9.59
N GLN A 172 -4.30 -1.18 -10.12
CA GLN A 172 -3.64 -1.70 -11.32
C GLN A 172 -2.96 -3.04 -11.03
N GLY A 173 -2.35 -3.14 -9.84
CA GLY A 173 -1.61 -4.29 -9.36
C GLY A 173 -2.12 -4.83 -8.04
N ASN A 174 -1.43 -5.82 -7.50
CA ASN A 174 -1.84 -6.55 -6.31
C ASN A 174 -1.85 -5.65 -5.06
N ALA A 175 -2.65 -6.03 -4.06
CA ALA A 175 -2.64 -5.37 -2.76
C ALA A 175 -2.66 -6.39 -1.62
N GLY A 176 -1.97 -6.10 -0.53
CA GLY A 176 -1.83 -7.02 0.60
C GLY A 176 -1.84 -6.30 1.94
N ALA A 177 -2.24 -7.03 2.99
CA ALA A 177 -2.31 -6.54 4.36
C ALA A 177 -2.98 -5.16 4.43
N GLY A 178 -2.35 -4.19 5.09
CA GLY A 178 -2.85 -2.82 5.21
C GLY A 178 -3.07 -2.11 3.88
N GLY A 179 -2.36 -2.47 2.81
CA GLY A 179 -2.59 -1.91 1.48
C GLY A 179 -3.95 -2.26 0.87
N ALA A 180 -4.47 -3.46 1.18
CA ALA A 180 -5.82 -3.84 0.77
C ALA A 180 -6.89 -3.05 1.55
N PHE A 181 -6.63 -2.68 2.80
CA PHE A 181 -7.55 -1.89 3.62
C PHE A 181 -7.45 -0.39 3.35
N LEU A 182 -6.26 0.12 3.03
CA LEU A 182 -6.06 1.47 2.48
C LEU A 182 -6.94 1.68 1.24
N ALA A 183 -7.03 0.69 0.35
CA ALA A 183 -7.91 0.78 -0.81
C ALA A 183 -9.37 1.06 -0.41
N LEU A 184 -9.85 0.45 0.67
CA LEU A 184 -11.22 0.62 1.16
C LEU A 184 -11.49 2.00 1.75
N ALA A 185 -10.47 2.81 2.06
CA ALA A 185 -10.66 4.19 2.51
C ALA A 185 -11.37 5.03 1.44
N ALA A 186 -11.15 4.76 0.15
CA ALA A 186 -11.83 5.45 -0.95
C ALA A 186 -13.31 5.06 -1.07
N ASP A 187 -14.15 5.94 -1.63
CA ASP A 187 -15.58 5.67 -1.84
C ASP A 187 -15.81 4.46 -2.72
N LEU A 188 -15.05 4.34 -3.82
CA LEU A 188 -15.09 3.23 -4.76
C LEU A 188 -13.73 2.54 -4.86
N VAL A 189 -13.75 1.24 -5.12
CA VAL A 189 -12.58 0.41 -5.35
C VAL A 189 -12.77 -0.32 -6.68
N TRP A 190 -11.93 0.00 -7.65
CA TRP A 190 -11.87 -0.66 -8.95
C TRP A 190 -10.56 -1.42 -9.06
N ALA A 191 -10.60 -2.62 -9.61
CA ALA A 191 -9.41 -3.44 -9.82
C ALA A 191 -9.24 -3.84 -11.28
N ARG A 192 -7.99 -3.99 -11.72
CA ARG A 192 -7.71 -4.65 -13.00
C ARG A 192 -8.08 -6.13 -12.91
N ASN A 193 -8.55 -6.71 -14.00
CA ASN A 193 -8.79 -8.16 -14.06
C ASN A 193 -7.52 -8.95 -13.68
N GLY A 194 -7.66 -9.94 -12.80
CA GLY A 194 -6.57 -10.78 -12.30
C GLY A 194 -5.72 -10.16 -11.18
N VAL A 195 -6.13 -9.02 -10.62
CA VAL A 195 -5.56 -8.52 -9.36
C VAL A 195 -5.85 -9.50 -8.23
N ILE A 196 -4.82 -9.76 -7.42
CA ILE A 196 -4.91 -10.60 -6.23
C ILE A 196 -4.81 -9.74 -4.98
N LEU A 197 -5.77 -9.91 -4.09
CA LEU A 197 -5.81 -9.27 -2.79
C LEU A 197 -5.37 -10.27 -1.71
N ASN A 198 -4.58 -9.83 -0.74
CA ASN A 198 -4.33 -10.57 0.50
C ASN A 198 -4.82 -9.75 1.70
N PRO A 199 -6.15 -9.60 1.89
CA PRO A 199 -6.75 -8.73 2.91
C PRO A 199 -6.72 -9.36 4.31
N HIS A 200 -5.52 -9.73 4.77
CA HIS A 200 -5.31 -10.34 6.07
C HIS A 200 -3.88 -10.11 6.59
N TYR A 201 -3.67 -10.26 7.89
CA TYR A 201 -2.36 -10.16 8.53
C TYR A 201 -1.84 -11.50 9.08
N LYS A 202 -2.47 -12.61 8.69
CA LYS A 202 -2.15 -13.94 9.19
C LYS A 202 -0.70 -14.39 8.95
N ASN A 203 -0.07 -13.87 7.89
CA ASN A 203 1.34 -14.12 7.58
C ASN A 203 2.30 -13.17 8.30
N MET A 204 1.79 -12.19 9.02
CA MET A 204 2.56 -11.16 9.72
C MET A 204 2.27 -11.20 11.22
N GLY A 205 2.43 -12.39 11.82
CA GLY A 205 2.24 -12.56 13.27
C GLY A 205 0.83 -12.28 13.77
N ASN A 206 -0.18 -12.37 12.89
CA ASN A 206 -1.58 -12.06 13.22
C ASN A 206 -1.74 -10.64 13.81
N LEU A 207 -1.11 -9.64 13.18
CA LEU A 207 -1.45 -8.24 13.44
C LEU A 207 -2.97 -8.06 13.39
N TYR A 208 -3.47 -7.18 14.25
CA TYR A 208 -4.90 -6.85 14.22
C TYR A 208 -5.29 -6.12 12.93
N GLY A 209 -4.41 -5.26 12.44
CA GLY A 209 -4.67 -4.35 11.33
C GLY A 209 -5.23 -3.01 11.79
N SER A 210 -5.02 -1.96 11.00
CA SER A 210 -5.58 -0.63 11.24
C SER A 210 -6.25 -0.14 9.94
N GLU A 211 -5.93 1.05 9.45
CA GLU A 211 -6.48 1.58 8.21
C GLU A 211 -8.01 1.70 8.23
N TYR A 212 -8.60 1.83 9.44
CA TYR A 212 -10.04 1.92 9.65
C TYR A 212 -10.80 0.71 9.11
N TRP A 213 -10.16 -0.47 9.09
CA TRP A 213 -10.80 -1.69 8.58
C TRP A 213 -12.06 -2.04 9.37
N THR A 214 -12.09 -1.80 10.70
CA THR A 214 -13.27 -2.04 11.55
C THR A 214 -14.44 -1.09 11.24
N TYR A 215 -14.15 0.05 10.60
CA TYR A 215 -15.17 0.96 10.09
C TYR A 215 -15.61 0.59 8.66
N ARG A 216 -14.67 0.34 7.74
CA ARG A 216 -14.97 0.18 6.30
C ARG A 216 -15.34 -1.23 5.87
N LEU A 217 -14.63 -2.25 6.35
CA LEU A 217 -14.83 -3.62 5.86
C LEU A 217 -16.24 -4.14 6.17
N PRO A 218 -16.76 -4.07 7.42
CA PRO A 218 -18.11 -4.54 7.72
C PRO A 218 -19.22 -3.83 6.93
N ARG A 219 -19.03 -2.55 6.60
CA ARG A 219 -19.99 -1.78 5.80
C ARG A 219 -20.02 -2.20 4.33
N ARG A 220 -18.93 -2.79 3.82
CA ARG A 220 -18.83 -3.27 2.44
C ARG A 220 -19.35 -4.70 2.29
N VAL A 221 -18.96 -5.59 3.19
CA VAL A 221 -19.21 -7.04 3.03
C VAL A 221 -20.16 -7.64 4.07
N GLY A 222 -20.55 -6.86 5.09
CA GLY A 222 -21.27 -7.35 6.28
C GLY A 222 -20.32 -7.85 7.38
N GLU A 223 -20.81 -7.88 8.63
CA GLU A 223 -20.01 -8.27 9.81
C GLU A 223 -19.44 -9.69 9.71
N ASP A 224 -20.24 -10.65 9.25
CA ASP A 224 -19.83 -12.04 9.21
C ASP A 224 -18.78 -12.32 8.13
N GLU A 225 -18.94 -11.75 6.94
CA GLU A 225 -17.93 -11.87 5.89
C GLU A 225 -16.67 -11.07 6.24
N ALA A 226 -16.79 -9.91 6.89
CA ALA A 226 -15.63 -9.16 7.38
C ALA A 226 -14.79 -10.02 8.34
N ARG A 227 -15.44 -10.72 9.28
CA ARG A 227 -14.79 -11.66 10.19
C ARG A 227 -14.12 -12.81 9.45
N LYS A 228 -14.80 -13.42 8.47
CA LYS A 228 -14.25 -14.51 7.66
C LYS A 228 -13.03 -14.06 6.87
N ILE A 229 -13.09 -12.90 6.22
CA ILE A 229 -11.97 -12.32 5.46
C ILE A 229 -10.76 -12.13 6.39
N MET A 230 -10.95 -11.50 7.55
CA MET A 230 -9.87 -11.26 8.52
C MET A 230 -9.31 -12.56 9.15
N GLN A 231 -10.07 -13.66 9.10
CA GLN A 231 -9.65 -14.97 9.60
C GLN A 231 -9.00 -15.85 8.53
N HIS A 232 -9.38 -15.68 7.26
CA HIS A 232 -8.81 -16.42 6.15
C HIS A 232 -7.36 -15.98 5.85
N ARG A 233 -6.56 -16.96 5.42
CA ARG A 233 -5.13 -16.80 5.09
C ARG A 233 -4.87 -17.06 3.59
N LEU A 234 -5.92 -17.15 2.79
CA LEU A 234 -5.83 -17.40 1.35
C LEU A 234 -6.02 -16.09 0.59
N PRO A 235 -5.41 -15.96 -0.60
CA PRO A 235 -5.64 -14.81 -1.46
C PRO A 235 -7.09 -14.74 -1.92
N LEU A 236 -7.58 -13.52 -2.09
CA LEU A 236 -8.89 -13.18 -2.61
C LEU A 236 -8.72 -12.65 -4.04
N GLY A 237 -9.26 -13.39 -5.02
CA GLY A 237 -9.28 -12.96 -6.42
C GLY A 237 -10.27 -11.80 -6.64
N ASP A 238 -10.11 -11.08 -7.73
CA ASP A 238 -10.95 -9.95 -8.14
C ASP A 238 -12.44 -10.32 -8.31
N GLU A 239 -12.75 -11.45 -8.96
CA GLU A 239 -14.13 -11.93 -9.12
C GLU A 239 -14.79 -12.20 -7.76
N GLU A 240 -14.09 -12.89 -6.87
CA GLU A 240 -14.58 -13.19 -5.53
C GLU A 240 -14.70 -11.92 -4.68
N ALA A 241 -13.71 -11.02 -4.76
CA ALA A 241 -13.75 -9.72 -4.11
C ALA A 241 -14.98 -8.91 -4.53
N ARG A 242 -15.34 -8.94 -5.82
CA ARG A 242 -16.52 -8.26 -6.34
C ARG A 242 -17.82 -8.91 -5.89
N ARG A 243 -17.86 -10.25 -5.83
CA ARG A 243 -19.02 -11.01 -5.34
C ARG A 243 -19.29 -10.73 -3.87
N LEU A 244 -18.24 -10.63 -3.05
CA LEU A 244 -18.35 -10.31 -1.61
C LEU A 244 -18.67 -8.84 -1.33
N GLY A 245 -18.47 -7.93 -2.31
CA GLY A 245 -18.62 -6.49 -2.12
C GLY A 245 -17.36 -5.79 -1.61
N PHE A 246 -16.22 -6.50 -1.55
CA PHE A 246 -14.94 -5.90 -1.16
C PHE A 246 -14.51 -4.83 -2.18
N ILE A 247 -14.64 -5.13 -3.48
CA ILE A 247 -14.46 -4.17 -4.58
C ILE A 247 -15.77 -3.87 -5.30
N ASP A 248 -15.86 -2.70 -5.93
CA ASP A 248 -17.04 -2.23 -6.65
C ASP A 248 -17.08 -2.70 -8.11
N ALA A 249 -15.91 -2.89 -8.73
CA ALA A 249 -15.79 -3.40 -10.09
C ALA A 249 -14.40 -3.98 -10.36
N HIS A 250 -14.32 -4.92 -11.29
CA HIS A 250 -13.08 -5.32 -11.95
C HIS A 250 -13.24 -5.27 -13.47
N PHE A 251 -12.21 -4.82 -14.19
CA PHE A 251 -12.23 -4.65 -15.65
C PHE A 251 -10.80 -4.47 -16.21
N GLY A 252 -10.69 -4.30 -17.53
CA GLY A 252 -9.42 -4.07 -18.22
C GLY A 252 -8.67 -5.36 -18.55
N ARG A 253 -8.18 -5.46 -19.78
CA ARG A 253 -7.43 -6.63 -20.29
C ARG A 253 -5.97 -6.62 -19.83
N ASP A 254 -5.40 -5.44 -19.73
CA ASP A 254 -4.04 -5.17 -19.29
C ASP A 254 -4.00 -3.83 -18.50
N THR A 255 -2.82 -3.45 -18.03
CA THR A 255 -2.62 -2.23 -17.24
C THR A 255 -3.02 -0.96 -18.01
N ALA A 256 -2.68 -0.88 -19.31
CA ALA A 256 -2.97 0.31 -20.11
C ALA A 256 -4.47 0.47 -20.37
N ASP A 257 -5.15 -0.63 -20.72
CA ASP A 257 -6.60 -0.70 -20.91
C ASP A 257 -7.34 -0.36 -19.60
N PHE A 258 -6.86 -0.88 -18.47
CA PHE A 258 -7.42 -0.55 -17.17
C PHE A 258 -7.29 0.94 -16.84
N VAL A 259 -6.10 1.53 -16.99
CA VAL A 259 -5.87 2.97 -16.74
C VAL A 259 -6.77 3.85 -17.63
N ALA A 260 -6.89 3.52 -18.92
CA ALA A 260 -7.76 4.24 -19.83
C ALA A 260 -9.24 4.16 -19.40
N GLN A 261 -9.71 2.97 -19.01
CA GLN A 261 -11.07 2.78 -18.52
C GLN A 261 -11.33 3.46 -17.17
N VAL A 262 -10.36 3.48 -16.26
CA VAL A 262 -10.44 4.21 -14.99
C VAL A 262 -10.63 5.70 -15.26
N LYS A 263 -9.78 6.30 -16.12
CA LYS A 263 -9.90 7.72 -16.51
C LYS A 263 -11.26 8.02 -17.12
N HIS A 264 -11.72 7.18 -18.06
CA HIS A 264 -13.03 7.34 -18.69
C HIS A 264 -14.20 7.25 -17.69
N ARG A 265 -14.21 6.24 -16.81
CA ARG A 265 -15.25 6.05 -15.80
C ARG A 265 -15.24 7.17 -14.75
N ALA A 266 -14.06 7.63 -14.34
CA ALA A 266 -13.93 8.75 -13.41
C ALA A 266 -14.42 10.06 -14.03
N ALA A 267 -14.12 10.32 -15.31
CA ALA A 267 -14.62 11.50 -16.03
C ALA A 267 -16.16 11.45 -16.16
N ALA A 268 -16.72 10.28 -16.48
CA ALA A 268 -18.17 10.09 -16.49
C ALA A 268 -18.79 10.33 -15.10
N LEU A 269 -18.13 9.90 -14.02
CA LEU A 269 -18.58 10.15 -12.65
C LEU A 269 -18.49 11.64 -12.28
N ALA A 270 -17.45 12.34 -12.73
CA ALA A 270 -17.30 13.79 -12.55
C ALA A 270 -18.39 14.58 -13.28
N ALA A 271 -18.77 14.15 -14.49
CA ALA A 271 -19.78 14.78 -15.34
C ALA A 271 -21.22 14.36 -15.02
N ALA A 272 -21.43 13.41 -14.10
CA ALA A 272 -22.75 12.87 -13.81
C ALA A 272 -23.72 13.97 -13.31
N PRO A 273 -24.95 14.06 -13.85
CA PRO A 273 -25.93 15.07 -13.42
C PRO A 273 -26.28 14.99 -11.93
N ASP A 274 -26.16 13.80 -11.33
CA ASP A 274 -26.44 13.52 -9.92
C ASP A 274 -25.20 13.68 -9.01
N PHE A 275 -24.08 14.20 -9.51
CA PHE A 275 -22.83 14.33 -8.73
C PHE A 275 -23.03 15.09 -7.41
N ALA A 276 -23.77 16.21 -7.44
CA ALA A 276 -24.03 17.01 -6.25
C ALA A 276 -24.86 16.24 -5.21
N GLU A 277 -25.83 15.44 -5.66
CA GLU A 277 -26.63 14.58 -4.79
C GLU A 277 -25.77 13.47 -4.17
N ARG A 278 -24.91 12.81 -4.96
CA ARG A 278 -23.97 11.79 -4.46
C ARG A 278 -23.04 12.35 -3.39
N LEU A 279 -22.51 13.56 -3.62
CA LEU A 279 -21.63 14.22 -2.67
C LEU A 279 -22.38 14.62 -1.38
N ALA A 280 -23.61 15.12 -1.49
CA ALA A 280 -24.46 15.41 -0.35
C ALA A 280 -24.80 14.15 0.45
N ALA A 281 -25.12 13.04 -0.21
CA ALA A 281 -25.37 11.75 0.43
C ALA A 281 -24.12 11.21 1.14
N LYS A 282 -22.94 11.34 0.53
CA LYS A 282 -21.66 11.02 1.17
C LYS A 282 -21.45 11.82 2.46
N ARG A 283 -21.67 13.13 2.43
CA ARG A 283 -21.58 14.03 3.59
C ARG A 283 -22.55 13.63 4.70
N ALA A 284 -23.81 13.41 4.35
CA ALA A 284 -24.85 13.02 5.31
C ALA A 284 -24.52 11.69 5.98
N ARG A 285 -24.07 10.69 5.22
CA ARG A 285 -23.65 9.39 5.76
C ARG A 285 -22.46 9.53 6.71
N ARG A 286 -21.42 10.27 6.32
CA ARG A 286 -20.24 10.50 7.18
C ARG A 286 -20.62 11.24 8.46
N ALA A 287 -21.51 12.23 8.40
CA ALA A 287 -22.01 12.93 9.57
C ALA A 287 -22.81 12.00 10.52
N ALA A 288 -23.70 11.16 9.97
CA ALA A 288 -24.45 10.18 10.75
C ALA A 288 -23.54 9.15 11.42
N ASP A 289 -22.60 8.60 10.66
CA ASP A 289 -21.59 7.67 11.20
C ASP A 289 -20.73 8.36 12.27
N GLN A 290 -20.37 9.64 12.11
CA GLN A 290 -19.58 10.39 13.09
C GLN A 290 -20.34 10.59 14.40
N ALA A 291 -21.65 10.82 14.32
CA ALA A 291 -22.52 10.90 15.49
C ALA A 291 -22.68 9.55 16.19
N ALA A 292 -22.71 8.45 15.44
CA ALA A 292 -22.82 7.09 16.00
C ALA A 292 -21.51 6.60 16.64
N LYS A 293 -20.39 6.72 15.93
CA LYS A 293 -19.05 6.41 16.42
C LYS A 293 -18.00 7.21 15.63
N PRO A 294 -17.29 8.15 16.29
CA PRO A 294 -16.24 8.93 15.65
C PRO A 294 -15.13 8.07 15.05
N LEU A 295 -14.55 8.52 13.91
CA LEU A 295 -13.35 7.87 13.33
C LEU A 295 -12.22 7.77 14.36
N ALA A 296 -12.02 8.79 15.19
CA ALA A 296 -11.02 8.78 16.26
C ALA A 296 -11.18 7.58 17.22
N GLN A 297 -12.42 7.14 17.48
CA GLN A 297 -12.66 5.98 18.34
C GLN A 297 -12.32 4.66 17.62
N TYR A 298 -12.68 4.50 16.34
CA TYR A 298 -12.25 3.34 15.55
C TYR A 298 -10.72 3.21 15.51
N ARG A 299 -10.03 4.32 15.21
CA ARG A 299 -8.56 4.38 15.20
C ARG A 299 -7.95 4.05 16.56
N ALA A 300 -8.49 4.61 17.64
CA ALA A 300 -7.98 4.35 18.98
C ALA A 300 -8.10 2.87 19.38
N GLU A 301 -9.22 2.22 19.05
CA GLU A 301 -9.44 0.80 19.31
C GLU A 301 -8.49 -0.08 18.49
N GLU A 302 -8.37 0.16 17.18
CA GLU A 302 -7.45 -0.54 16.29
C GLU A 302 -5.99 -0.38 16.75
N LEU A 303 -5.56 0.86 17.03
CA LEU A 303 -4.20 1.14 17.48
C LEU A 303 -3.90 0.59 18.87
N ALA A 304 -4.88 0.45 19.76
CA ALA A 304 -4.67 -0.23 21.04
C ALA A 304 -4.35 -1.72 20.84
N HIS A 305 -4.92 -2.38 19.83
CA HIS A 305 -4.53 -3.73 19.46
C HIS A 305 -3.16 -3.78 18.80
N MET A 306 -2.89 -2.88 17.85
CA MET A 306 -1.58 -2.79 17.17
C MET A 306 -0.44 -2.49 18.16
N GLN A 307 -0.67 -1.65 19.16
CA GLN A 307 0.30 -1.38 20.23
C GLN A 307 0.69 -2.65 20.98
N ARG A 308 -0.28 -3.53 21.28
CA ARG A 308 0.01 -4.84 21.89
C ARG A 308 0.78 -5.76 20.95
N ASN A 309 0.52 -5.70 19.64
CA ASN A 309 1.30 -6.48 18.67
C ASN A 309 2.76 -5.99 18.55
N PHE A 310 3.02 -4.70 18.76
CA PHE A 310 4.35 -4.11 18.61
C PHE A 310 5.18 -4.06 19.90
N TYR A 311 4.53 -3.94 21.05
CA TYR A 311 5.20 -3.73 22.34
C TYR A 311 4.81 -4.75 23.41
N GLY A 312 3.85 -5.62 23.11
CA GLY A 312 3.41 -6.66 24.04
C GLY A 312 4.46 -7.75 24.22
N PHE A 313 4.20 -8.62 25.20
CA PHE A 313 5.07 -9.76 25.50
C PHE A 313 5.15 -10.78 24.34
N ASP A 314 4.08 -10.93 23.55
CA ASP A 314 4.03 -11.86 22.42
C ASP A 314 4.81 -11.29 21.21
N PRO A 315 5.94 -11.91 20.81
CA PRO A 315 6.79 -11.40 19.75
C PRO A 315 6.36 -11.86 18.34
N SER A 316 5.18 -12.47 18.19
CA SER A 316 4.72 -13.11 16.94
C SER A 316 4.88 -12.23 15.70
N TYR A 317 4.59 -10.93 15.82
CA TYR A 317 4.80 -9.96 14.73
C TYR A 317 6.29 -9.83 14.36
N HIS A 318 7.16 -9.60 15.33
CA HIS A 318 8.60 -9.42 15.09
C HIS A 318 9.25 -10.67 14.51
N VAL A 319 8.88 -11.85 15.01
CA VAL A 319 9.34 -13.13 14.49
C VAL A 319 8.90 -13.31 13.04
N ALA A 320 7.62 -13.07 12.74
CA ALA A 320 7.11 -13.18 11.37
C ALA A 320 7.77 -12.19 10.41
N ARG A 321 7.96 -10.93 10.84
CA ARG A 321 8.65 -9.90 10.06
C ARG A 321 10.09 -10.30 9.75
N HIS A 322 10.83 -10.79 10.75
CA HIS A 322 12.21 -11.25 10.56
C HIS A 322 12.29 -12.34 9.49
N HIS A 323 11.45 -13.38 9.60
CA HIS A 323 11.39 -14.46 8.61
C HIS A 323 11.00 -13.97 7.21
N PHE A 324 10.05 -13.05 7.12
CA PHE A 324 9.59 -12.47 5.86
C PHE A 324 10.72 -11.68 5.17
N VAL A 325 11.36 -10.75 5.88
CA VAL A 325 12.36 -9.83 5.33
C VAL A 325 13.64 -10.58 4.94
N HIS A 326 14.08 -11.54 5.77
CA HIS A 326 15.25 -12.37 5.48
C HIS A 326 14.97 -13.55 4.55
N LYS A 327 13.71 -13.76 4.15
CA LYS A 327 13.28 -14.85 3.27
C LYS A 327 13.75 -16.21 3.76
N THR A 328 13.60 -16.46 5.05
CA THR A 328 14.10 -17.69 5.66
C THR A 328 13.41 -18.90 5.04
N PRO A 329 14.15 -19.95 4.62
CA PRO A 329 13.57 -21.15 4.06
C PRO A 329 12.55 -21.81 5.00
N HIS A 330 11.47 -22.33 4.44
CA HIS A 330 10.48 -23.10 5.20
C HIS A 330 10.95 -24.55 5.33
N SER A 331 10.93 -25.09 6.55
CA SER A 331 11.22 -26.52 6.80
C SER A 331 10.03 -27.44 6.48
N TRP A 332 8.83 -26.89 6.32
CA TRP A 332 7.61 -27.64 6.01
C TRP A 332 6.56 -26.76 5.33
N THR A 333 5.61 -27.39 4.62
CA THR A 333 4.44 -26.69 4.06
C THR A 333 3.31 -26.62 5.08
N PRO A 334 2.86 -25.41 5.49
CA PRO A 334 1.80 -25.27 6.48
C PRO A 334 0.46 -25.89 6.05
N ARG A 335 -0.32 -26.38 7.03
CA ARG A 335 -1.62 -27.05 6.82
C ARG A 335 -2.65 -26.23 6.05
N HIS A 336 -2.65 -24.90 6.23
CA HIS A 336 -3.55 -24.02 5.49
C HIS A 336 -3.31 -24.01 3.96
N LEU A 337 -2.15 -24.48 3.49
CA LEU A 337 -1.86 -24.73 2.07
C LEU A 337 -1.97 -26.22 1.74
N ALA A 338 -1.35 -27.07 2.55
CA ALA A 338 -1.28 -28.50 2.32
C ALA A 338 -2.45 -29.24 2.97
N ARG A 339 -3.62 -29.24 2.30
CA ARG A 339 -4.85 -29.91 2.77
C ARG A 339 -4.64 -31.39 3.13
N HIS A 340 -3.72 -32.08 2.45
CA HIS A 340 -3.34 -33.47 2.74
C HIS A 340 -2.63 -33.68 4.10
N ARG A 341 -2.34 -32.60 4.82
CA ARG A 341 -1.73 -32.61 6.17
C ARG A 341 -2.72 -32.25 7.26
N GLU A 342 -4.00 -32.03 6.92
CA GLU A 342 -5.04 -31.79 7.91
C GLU A 342 -5.26 -33.04 8.78
N LEU A 343 -5.52 -32.84 10.07
CA LEU A 343 -5.84 -33.94 10.97
C LEU A 343 -7.11 -34.64 10.50
N GLY A 344 -7.04 -35.96 10.31
CA GLY A 344 -8.16 -36.75 9.81
C GLY A 344 -8.36 -36.67 8.29
N TRP A 345 -7.42 -36.09 7.53
CA TRP A 345 -7.49 -36.12 6.08
C TRP A 345 -7.40 -37.56 5.54
N THR A 346 -8.31 -37.91 4.64
CA THR A 346 -8.29 -39.14 3.84
C THR A 346 -8.09 -38.78 2.38
N ALA A 347 -7.36 -39.62 1.64
CA ALA A 347 -7.21 -39.44 0.20
C ALA A 347 -8.60 -39.54 -0.47
N PRO A 348 -8.92 -38.64 -1.43
CA PRO A 348 -10.08 -38.83 -2.29
C PRO A 348 -9.97 -40.23 -2.94
N GLN A 349 -11.05 -41.02 -2.86
CA GLN A 349 -11.14 -42.21 -3.70
C GLN A 349 -11.44 -41.73 -5.12
N ASP A 350 -10.59 -42.15 -6.07
CA ASP A 350 -10.65 -41.76 -7.49
C ASP A 350 -12.01 -42.04 -8.14
#